data_AF-A0A918MSL4-F1
#
_entry.id   AF-A0A918MSL4-F1
#
_cell.length_a   1.000
_cell.length_b   1.000
_cell.length_c   1.000
_cell.angle_alpha   90.00
_cell.angle_beta   90.00
_cell.angle_gamma   90.00
#
_symmetry.space_group_name_H-M   'P 1'
#
loop_
_entity.id
_entity.type
_entity.pdbx_description
1 polymer ?
#
loop_
_entity_poly.entity_id
_entity_poly.type
_entity_poly.pdbx_seq_one_letter_code
_entity_poly.pdbx_strand_id
1 'polypeptide(L)'
;MLARSCVSTEPGFSQVRARSEPDGERPFLRDLAPLQDDVHLRFALRVAAPYLRIALARDADGLNAWVHDTERSWAVLSAIGDGRTIATQGGPRRLADELEAAWDTWPEVGRPALYDFGMTVTDSGTTQYMWVNDADGGPRWPII
;
A
#
# COMPACT_ATOMS: atom_id res chain seq x y z
N MET A 1 -29.05 5.91 26.52
CA MET A 1 -27.64 6.03 26.96
C MET A 1 -26.82 5.19 26.00
N LEU A 2 -26.34 5.77 24.91
CA LEU A 2 -25.52 5.06 23.91
C LEU A 2 -24.06 5.15 24.37
N ALA A 3 -23.47 3.99 24.66
CA ALA A 3 -22.04 3.89 24.95
C ALA A 3 -21.27 4.41 23.73
N ARG A 4 -20.41 5.42 23.96
CA ARG A 4 -19.41 5.81 22.97
C ARG A 4 -18.55 4.58 22.71
N SER A 5 -18.65 4.02 21.51
CA SER A 5 -17.72 2.99 21.05
C SER A 5 -16.32 3.57 21.16
N CYS A 6 -15.46 2.91 21.94
CA CYS A 6 -14.05 3.28 22.03
C CYS A 6 -13.45 2.97 20.66
N VAL A 7 -13.04 3.99 19.90
CA VAL A 7 -12.25 3.79 18.69
C VAL A 7 -10.94 3.14 19.16
N SER A 8 -10.82 1.83 18.97
CA SER A 8 -9.53 1.15 19.14
C SER A 8 -8.55 1.85 18.20
N THR A 9 -7.43 2.32 18.75
CA THR A 9 -6.36 2.88 17.92
C THR A 9 -5.83 1.78 16.99
N GLU A 10 -5.75 2.06 15.69
CA GLU A 10 -5.18 1.13 14.71
C GLU A 10 -3.75 0.75 15.13
N PRO A 11 -3.36 -0.54 15.12
CA PRO A 11 -2.00 -0.93 15.48
C PRO A 11 -0.96 -0.30 14.57
N GLY A 12 0.04 0.34 15.16
CA GLY A 12 1.18 0.89 14.41
C GLY A 12 2.16 -0.20 13.95
N PHE A 13 3.06 0.16 13.03
CA PHE A 13 4.03 -0.77 12.45
C PHE A 13 4.78 -1.61 13.49
N SER A 14 5.34 -1.00 14.54
CA SER A 14 6.11 -1.72 15.57
C SER A 14 5.28 -2.80 16.29
N GLN A 15 3.97 -2.54 16.49
CA GLN A 15 3.06 -3.50 17.13
C GLN A 15 2.71 -4.66 16.20
N VAL A 16 2.61 -4.42 14.89
CA VAL A 16 2.36 -5.48 13.90
C VAL A 16 3.63 -6.32 13.68
N ARG A 17 4.79 -5.67 13.53
CA ARG A 17 6.09 -6.34 13.36
C ARG A 17 6.39 -7.30 14.51
N ALA A 18 6.02 -6.97 15.74
CA ALA A 18 6.24 -7.83 16.91
C ALA A 18 5.41 -9.14 16.90
N ARG A 19 4.47 -9.31 15.96
CA ARG A 19 3.56 -10.49 15.91
C ARG A 19 4.13 -11.66 15.11
N SER A 20 5.22 -11.46 14.36
CA SER A 20 5.85 -12.47 13.52
C SER A 20 7.34 -12.19 13.34
N GLU A 21 8.14 -13.26 13.31
CA GLU A 21 9.54 -13.16 12.93
C GLU A 21 9.68 -12.90 11.42
N PRO A 22 10.83 -12.37 10.97
CA PRO A 22 11.14 -12.30 9.54
C PRO A 22 11.22 -13.71 8.94
N ASP A 23 10.59 -13.90 7.79
CA ASP A 23 10.63 -15.17 7.05
C ASP A 23 11.73 -15.21 5.98
N GLY A 24 12.38 -14.07 5.71
CA GLY A 24 13.45 -13.96 4.73
C GLY A 24 13.68 -12.55 4.22
N GLU A 25 14.74 -12.41 3.43
CA GLU A 25 15.14 -11.18 2.76
C GLU A 25 15.29 -11.42 1.25
N ARG A 26 14.94 -10.40 0.45
CA ARG A 26 15.16 -10.42 -1.00
C ARG A 26 15.51 -9.02 -1.50
N PRO A 27 16.20 -8.89 -2.66
CA PRO A 27 16.29 -7.62 -3.35
C PRO A 27 14.90 -7.06 -3.68
N PHE A 28 14.71 -5.76 -3.48
CA PHE A 28 13.56 -5.01 -3.94
C PHE A 28 14.04 -4.06 -5.04
N LEU A 29 13.63 -4.34 -6.29
CA LEU A 29 14.28 -3.75 -7.47
C LEU A 29 13.70 -2.40 -7.88
N ARG A 30 12.54 -1.99 -7.33
CA ARG A 30 11.98 -0.68 -7.62
C ARG A 30 12.68 0.41 -6.85
N ASP A 31 12.89 1.53 -7.53
CA ASP A 31 13.19 2.80 -6.89
C ASP A 31 12.01 3.22 -6.01
N LEU A 32 12.29 3.51 -4.73
CA LEU A 32 11.28 3.94 -3.78
C LEU A 32 10.96 5.44 -3.87
N ALA A 33 11.79 6.25 -4.55
CA ALA A 33 11.59 7.70 -4.62
C ALA A 33 10.17 8.12 -5.04
N PRO A 34 9.50 7.45 -6.01
CA PRO A 34 8.12 7.80 -6.35
C PRO A 34 7.10 7.62 -5.21
N LEU A 35 7.36 6.77 -4.21
CA LEU A 35 6.48 6.69 -3.03
C LEU A 35 6.49 8.00 -2.23
N GLN A 36 7.60 8.74 -2.25
CA GLN A 36 7.71 10.04 -1.58
C GLN A 36 7.17 11.16 -2.48
N ASP A 37 7.55 11.14 -3.75
CA ASP A 37 7.48 12.31 -4.63
C ASP A 37 6.25 12.30 -5.56
N ASP A 38 5.62 11.15 -5.79
CA ASP A 38 4.49 11.00 -6.71
C ASP A 38 3.18 10.78 -5.96
N VAL A 39 2.32 11.81 -5.96
CA VAL A 39 0.99 11.75 -5.36
C VAL A 39 0.02 10.88 -6.16
N HIS A 40 0.20 10.77 -7.48
CA HIS A 40 -0.67 9.98 -8.35
C HIS A 40 -0.44 8.48 -8.14
N LEU A 41 0.83 8.06 -8.06
CA LEU A 41 1.18 6.70 -7.66
C LEU A 41 0.61 6.38 -6.27
N ARG A 42 0.82 7.24 -5.28
CA ARG A 42 0.30 7.00 -3.91
C ARG A 42 -1.22 6.84 -3.88
N PHE A 43 -1.94 7.63 -4.68
CA PHE A 43 -3.38 7.48 -4.81
C PHE A 43 -3.74 6.13 -5.46
N ALA A 44 -3.09 5.76 -6.56
CA ALA A 44 -3.30 4.47 -7.22
C ALA A 44 -3.04 3.28 -6.28
N LEU A 45 -1.96 3.33 -5.48
CA LEU A 45 -1.67 2.31 -4.46
C LEU A 45 -2.77 2.23 -3.38
N ARG A 46 -3.33 3.37 -2.97
CA ARG A 46 -4.43 3.40 -1.99
C ARG A 46 -5.70 2.76 -2.54
N VAL A 47 -5.94 2.86 -3.84
CA VAL A 47 -7.05 2.21 -4.56
C VAL A 47 -6.80 0.71 -4.74
N ALA A 48 -5.61 0.33 -5.22
CA ALA A 48 -5.30 -1.06 -5.53
C ALA A 48 -5.07 -1.93 -4.29
N ALA A 49 -4.53 -1.36 -3.21
CA ALA A 49 -4.19 -2.07 -1.97
C ALA A 49 -4.59 -1.27 -0.72
N PRO A 50 -5.90 -1.06 -0.47
CA PRO A 50 -6.39 -0.15 0.58
C PRO A 50 -6.08 -0.62 2.02
N TYR A 51 -5.70 -1.88 2.20
CA TYR A 51 -5.30 -2.46 3.47
C TYR A 51 -3.84 -2.16 3.82
N LEU A 52 -3.01 -1.75 2.87
CA LEU A 52 -1.62 -1.40 3.15
C LEU A 52 -1.54 -0.07 3.90
N ARG A 53 -0.70 -0.04 4.93
CA ARG A 53 -0.20 1.17 5.57
C ARG A 53 1.27 1.30 5.21
N ILE A 54 1.68 2.47 4.74
CA ILE A 54 3.04 2.73 4.28
C ILE A 54 3.54 3.99 5.00
N ALA A 55 4.67 3.86 5.71
CA ALA A 55 5.41 4.98 6.26
C ALA A 55 6.78 5.06 5.58
N LEU A 56 7.27 6.28 5.34
CA LEU A 56 8.55 6.54 4.67
C LEU A 56 9.46 7.37 5.57
N ALA A 57 10.75 7.09 5.53
CA ALA A 57 11.77 7.94 6.14
C ALA A 57 13.10 7.78 5.40
N ARG A 58 13.88 8.85 5.39
CA ARG A 58 15.19 8.88 4.74
C ARG A 58 16.30 8.89 5.79
N ASP A 59 17.35 8.13 5.53
CA ASP A 59 18.60 8.15 6.28
C ASP A 59 19.80 8.33 5.32
N ALA A 60 21.01 8.01 5.79
CA ALA A 60 22.24 8.11 5.01
C ALA A 60 22.32 7.10 3.86
N ASP A 61 21.65 5.95 3.97
CA ASP A 61 21.70 4.86 3.00
C ASP A 61 20.61 5.00 1.93
N GLY A 62 19.51 5.71 2.23
CA GLY A 62 18.51 6.11 1.25
C GLY A 62 17.11 6.29 1.83
N LEU A 63 16.10 6.09 0.96
CA LEU A 63 14.70 6.12 1.36
C LEU A 63 14.28 4.72 1.82
N ASN A 64 13.70 4.62 3.01
CA ASN A 64 13.16 3.39 3.58
C ASN A 64 11.64 3.43 3.61
N ALA A 65 11.01 2.26 3.55
CA ALA A 65 9.57 2.12 3.70
C ALA A 65 9.20 1.03 4.72
N TRP A 66 8.24 1.33 5.59
CA TRP A 66 7.64 0.38 6.53
C TRP A 66 6.19 0.13 6.13
N VAL A 67 5.87 -1.13 5.83
CA VAL A 67 4.58 -1.56 5.30
C VAL A 67 3.92 -2.51 6.27
N HIS A 68 2.63 -2.35 6.56
CA HIS A 68 1.85 -3.32 7.35
C HIS A 68 0.38 -3.39 6.93
N ASP A 69 -0.27 -4.51 7.25
CA ASP A 69 -1.69 -4.76 7.02
C ASP A 69 -2.57 -4.44 8.25
N THR A 70 -1.98 -3.92 9.32
CA THR A 70 -2.60 -3.65 10.65
C THR A 70 -2.93 -4.91 11.47
N GLU A 71 -2.82 -6.08 10.86
CA GLU A 71 -3.13 -7.38 11.44
C GLU A 71 -1.86 -8.15 11.82
N ARG A 72 -1.19 -8.82 10.88
CA ARG A 72 -0.08 -9.73 11.22
C ARG A 72 1.06 -9.71 10.22
N SER A 73 0.87 -9.05 9.09
CA SER A 73 1.84 -9.04 8.01
C SER A 73 2.53 -7.69 7.95
N TRP A 74 3.83 -7.72 7.71
CA TRP A 74 4.67 -6.54 7.62
C TRP A 74 5.79 -6.73 6.62
N ALA A 75 6.27 -5.63 6.06
CA ALA A 75 7.50 -5.57 5.28
C ALA A 75 8.29 -4.31 5.63
N VAL A 76 9.61 -4.40 5.56
CA VAL A 76 10.54 -3.26 5.59
C VAL A 76 11.30 -3.27 4.27
N LEU A 77 11.27 -2.15 3.57
CA LEU A 77 12.10 -1.91 2.39
C LEU A 77 13.24 -1.01 2.85
N SER A 78 14.40 -1.61 3.07
CA SER A 78 15.58 -0.95 3.62
C SER A 78 16.51 -0.54 2.49
N ALA A 79 16.83 0.75 2.39
CA ALA A 79 17.94 1.19 1.55
C ALA A 79 19.26 0.72 2.18
N ILE A 80 20.16 0.19 1.36
CA ILE A 80 21.47 -0.33 1.81
C ILE A 80 22.65 0.37 1.10
N GLY A 81 22.40 1.59 0.59
CA GLY A 81 23.36 2.34 -0.21
C GLY A 81 23.41 1.94 -1.69
N ASP A 82 24.08 2.77 -2.50
CA ASP A 82 24.25 2.59 -3.95
C ASP A 82 22.95 2.40 -4.75
N GLY A 83 21.84 2.97 -4.26
CA GLY A 83 20.52 2.82 -4.90
C GLY A 83 19.92 1.42 -4.79
N ARG A 84 20.43 0.58 -3.87
CA ARG A 84 19.91 -0.78 -3.63
C ARG A 84 18.96 -0.80 -2.44
N THR A 85 17.94 -1.63 -2.54
CA THR A 85 16.94 -1.84 -1.50
C THR A 85 16.77 -3.33 -1.22
N ILE A 86 16.68 -3.70 0.05
CA ILE A 86 16.34 -5.06 0.51
C ILE A 86 14.95 -5.04 1.13
N ALA A 87 14.10 -5.99 0.73
CA ALA A 87 12.83 -6.26 1.38
C ALA A 87 13.01 -7.38 2.43
N THR A 88 12.69 -7.07 3.68
CA THR A 88 12.56 -8.03 4.78
C THR A 88 11.10 -8.07 5.21
N GLN A 89 10.50 -9.26 5.33
CA GLN A 89 9.06 -9.38 5.61
C GLN A 89 8.73 -10.54 6.55
N GLY A 90 7.58 -10.46 7.22
CA GLY A 90 7.09 -11.49 8.13
C GLY A 90 5.56 -11.51 8.20
N GLY A 91 5.01 -12.65 8.61
CA GLY A 91 3.57 -12.88 8.69
C GLY A 91 2.99 -13.63 7.48
N PRO A 92 1.67 -13.88 7.47
CA PRO A 92 1.03 -14.76 6.48
C PRO A 92 0.98 -14.20 5.06
N ARG A 93 1.18 -12.89 4.88
CA ARG A 93 1.15 -12.21 3.57
C ARG A 93 2.52 -11.65 3.20
N ARG A 94 2.81 -11.62 1.90
CA ARG A 94 4.06 -11.10 1.34
C ARG A 94 3.88 -9.65 0.90
N LEU A 95 3.84 -8.73 1.86
CA LEU A 95 3.44 -7.34 1.61
C LEU A 95 4.39 -6.57 0.67
N ALA A 96 5.67 -6.95 0.60
CA ALA A 96 6.58 -6.37 -0.40
C ALA A 96 6.14 -6.75 -1.83
N ASP A 97 5.73 -8.01 -2.02
CA ASP A 97 5.28 -8.56 -3.30
C ASP A 97 3.92 -7.97 -3.68
N GLU A 98 3.01 -7.84 -2.70
CA GLU A 98 1.70 -7.22 -2.92
C GLU A 98 1.80 -5.72 -3.25
N LEU A 99 2.71 -4.99 -2.59
CA LEU A 99 2.99 -3.59 -2.93
C LEU A 99 3.56 -3.46 -4.35
N GLU A 100 4.50 -4.33 -4.73
CA GLU A 100 5.08 -4.37 -6.07
C GLU A 100 4.03 -4.66 -7.14
N ALA A 101 3.17 -5.66 -6.91
CA ALA A 101 2.07 -5.98 -7.81
C ALA A 101 1.03 -4.84 -7.91
N ALA A 102 0.67 -4.22 -6.80
CA ALA A 102 -0.21 -3.05 -6.81
C ALA A 102 0.42 -1.87 -7.56
N TRP A 103 1.73 -1.65 -7.38
CA TRP A 103 2.47 -0.62 -8.11
C TRP A 103 2.44 -0.91 -9.62
N ASP A 104 2.62 -2.15 -10.06
CA ASP A 104 2.61 -2.52 -11.49
C ASP A 104 1.30 -2.20 -12.20
N THR A 105 0.17 -2.27 -11.50
CA THR A 105 -1.11 -1.89 -12.10
C THR A 105 -1.14 -0.43 -12.57
N TRP A 106 -0.41 0.47 -11.90
CA TRP A 106 -0.45 1.90 -12.20
C TRP A 106 0.16 2.24 -13.58
N PRO A 107 1.39 1.84 -13.94
CA PRO A 107 1.90 2.02 -15.29
C PRO A 107 1.13 1.19 -16.33
N GLU A 108 0.61 0.01 -15.98
CA GLU A 108 -0.21 -0.80 -16.91
C GLU A 108 -1.48 -0.09 -17.36
N VAL A 109 -2.14 0.65 -16.46
CA VAL A 109 -3.34 1.44 -16.79
C VAL A 109 -3.01 2.87 -17.26
N GLY A 110 -1.76 3.13 -17.62
CA GLY A 110 -1.33 4.37 -18.26
C GLY A 110 -0.84 5.48 -17.34
N ARG A 111 -0.45 5.16 -16.10
CA ARG A 111 -0.03 6.13 -15.07
C ARG A 111 -1.05 7.25 -14.84
N PRO A 112 -2.32 6.89 -14.57
CA PRO A 112 -3.38 7.87 -14.37
C PRO A 112 -3.03 8.86 -13.26
N ALA A 113 -3.44 10.10 -13.43
CA ALA A 113 -3.45 11.09 -12.38
C ALA A 113 -4.54 10.74 -11.35
N LEU A 114 -4.40 11.29 -10.15
CA LEU A 114 -5.38 11.05 -9.07
C LEU A 114 -6.81 11.51 -9.44
N TYR A 115 -6.92 12.46 -10.37
CA TYR A 115 -8.20 13.01 -10.86
C TYR A 115 -8.84 12.16 -11.97
N ASP A 116 -8.12 11.19 -12.52
CA ASP A 116 -8.66 10.26 -13.51
C ASP A 116 -9.39 9.08 -12.85
N PHE A 117 -9.32 8.99 -11.52
CA PHE A 117 -10.07 8.02 -10.74
C PHE A 117 -11.44 8.58 -10.34
N GLY A 118 -12.43 7.71 -10.36
CA GLY A 118 -13.75 7.98 -9.80
C GLY A 118 -14.23 6.83 -8.94
N MET A 119 -15.39 7.04 -8.30
CA MET A 119 -16.05 6.04 -7.47
C MET A 119 -17.51 5.95 -7.88
N THR A 120 -18.00 4.73 -7.98
CA THR A 120 -19.43 4.47 -8.16
C THR A 120 -19.97 3.74 -6.94
N VAL A 121 -21.10 4.21 -6.43
CA VAL A 121 -21.90 3.58 -5.38
C VAL A 121 -23.25 3.23 -5.99
N THR A 122 -23.64 1.95 -5.96
CA THR A 122 -24.92 1.51 -6.53
C THR A 122 -26.08 1.77 -5.57
N ASP A 123 -27.32 1.75 -6.09
CA ASP A 123 -28.55 2.23 -5.42
C ASP A 123 -28.92 1.57 -4.08
N SER A 124 -28.27 0.47 -3.69
CA SER A 124 -28.45 -0.14 -2.37
C SER A 124 -27.27 0.09 -1.41
N GLY A 125 -26.24 0.84 -1.82
CA GLY A 125 -24.98 1.01 -1.10
C GLY A 125 -24.17 -0.29 -0.94
N THR A 126 -24.68 -1.40 -1.48
CA THR A 126 -24.12 -2.75 -1.34
C THR A 126 -22.90 -2.96 -2.23
N THR A 127 -22.74 -2.16 -3.29
CA THR A 127 -21.57 -2.24 -4.16
C THR A 127 -20.95 -0.87 -4.30
N GLN A 128 -19.66 -0.80 -3.95
CA GLN A 128 -18.81 0.37 -4.12
C GLN A 128 -17.55 -0.07 -4.85
N TYR A 129 -17.17 0.67 -5.87
CA TYR A 129 -15.93 0.42 -6.59
C TYR A 129 -15.29 1.73 -7.06
N MET A 130 -13.96 1.75 -7.01
CA MET A 130 -13.17 2.73 -7.75
C MET A 130 -13.07 2.30 -9.20
N TRP A 131 -12.97 3.25 -10.11
CA TRP A 131 -12.63 3.03 -11.51
C TRP A 131 -11.60 4.08 -11.95
N VAL A 132 -10.94 3.84 -13.08
CA VAL A 132 -9.99 4.79 -13.68
C VAL A 132 -10.35 5.03 -15.15
N ASN A 133 -10.23 6.29 -15.58
CA ASN A 133 -10.46 6.82 -16.93
C ASN A 133 -11.91 6.75 -17.42
N ASP A 134 -12.62 5.65 -17.19
CA ASP A 134 -13.99 5.40 -17.64
C ASP A 134 -14.78 4.61 -16.59
N ALA A 135 -15.96 5.12 -16.23
CA ALA A 135 -16.85 4.52 -15.24
C ALA A 135 -17.54 3.25 -15.76
N ASP A 136 -17.76 3.15 -17.07
CA ASP A 136 -18.55 2.08 -17.67
C ASP A 136 -17.68 0.92 -18.19
N GLY A 137 -16.48 1.23 -18.72
CA GLY A 137 -15.58 0.25 -19.33
C GLY A 137 -14.14 0.23 -18.80
N GLY A 138 -13.78 1.10 -17.87
CA GLY A 138 -12.42 1.20 -17.34
C GLY A 138 -12.07 0.09 -16.34
N PRO A 139 -10.76 -0.08 -16.04
CA PRO A 139 -10.32 -0.90 -14.91
C PRO A 139 -11.00 -0.44 -13.61
N ARG A 140 -11.39 -1.40 -12.76
CA ARG A 140 -12.11 -1.13 -11.51
C ARG A 140 -11.67 -2.01 -10.36
N TRP A 141 -11.78 -1.45 -9.15
CA TRP A 141 -11.41 -2.10 -7.89
C TRP A 141 -12.57 -2.04 -6.90
N PRO A 142 -12.96 -3.17 -6.27
CA PRO A 142 -13.96 -3.15 -5.21
C PRO A 142 -13.42 -2.40 -3.99
N ILE A 143 -14.27 -1.59 -3.36
CA ILE A 143 -14.00 -0.97 -2.06
C ILE A 143 -14.92 -1.68 -1.05
N ILE A 144 -14.31 -2.41 -0.13
CA ILE A 144 -14.98 -3.12 0.99
C ILE A 144 -14.88 -2.29 2.27
#